data_AF-A0A7S3FCA1-F1
#
_entry.id   AF-A0A7S3FCA1-F1
#
_cell.length_a   1.000
_cell.length_b   1.000
_cell.length_c   1.000
_cell.angle_alpha   90.00
_cell.angle_beta   90.00
_cell.angle_gamma   90.00
#
_symmetry.space_group_name_H-M   'P 1'
#
loop_
_entity.id
_entity.type
_entity.pdbx_description
1 polymer ?
#
loop_
_entity_poly.entity_id
_entity_poly.type
_entity_poly.pdbx_seq_one_letter_code
_entity_poly.pdbx_strand_id
1 'polypeptide(L)'
;AHVEAERREMNAAKANLEARERELREMARRGSGSGGGAPASSDDDSTCCVCLDAPRNALLVPCGHLALCYGCAVSGGFASGQMPCPVCRSSCAKVVQVFNV
;
A
#
# COMPACT_ATOMS: atom_id res chain seq x y z
N ALA A 1 10.84 -27.82 -44.14
CA ALA A 1 12.09 -27.46 -43.44
C ALA A 1 12.00 -26.09 -42.74
N HIS A 2 12.05 -24.95 -43.46
CA HIS A 2 12.05 -23.62 -42.83
C HIS A 2 10.75 -23.28 -42.07
N VAL A 3 9.59 -23.45 -42.71
CA VAL A 3 8.27 -23.20 -42.08
C VAL A 3 8.02 -24.08 -40.85
N GLU A 4 8.57 -25.30 -40.83
CA GLU A 4 8.45 -26.22 -39.70
C GLU A 4 9.38 -25.82 -38.54
N ALA A 5 10.55 -25.26 -38.85
CA ALA A 5 11.44 -24.68 -37.84
C ALA A 5 10.78 -23.45 -37.20
N GLU A 6 10.24 -22.53 -38.00
CA GLU A 6 9.52 -21.34 -37.51
C GLU A 6 8.30 -21.72 -36.67
N ARG A 7 7.54 -22.75 -37.09
CA ARG A 7 6.40 -23.26 -36.31
C ARG A 7 6.84 -23.86 -34.99
N ARG A 8 7.99 -24.55 -34.93
CA ARG A 8 8.55 -25.10 -33.69
C ARG A 8 9.03 -23.99 -32.75
N GLU A 9 9.68 -22.96 -33.29
CA GLU A 9 10.11 -21.78 -32.55
C GLU A 9 8.92 -21.02 -31.97
N MET A 10 7.86 -20.79 -32.76
CA MET A 10 6.63 -20.15 -32.31
C MET A 10 5.88 -20.99 -31.26
N ASN A 11 5.86 -22.32 -31.42
CA ASN A 11 5.26 -23.22 -30.42
C ASN A 11 6.06 -23.23 -29.10
N ALA A 12 7.39 -23.19 -29.17
CA ALA A 12 8.26 -23.09 -27.99
C ALA A 12 8.10 -21.73 -27.29
N ALA A 13 8.01 -20.63 -28.05
CA ALA A 13 7.76 -19.30 -27.52
C ALA A 13 6.38 -19.22 -26.84
N LYS A 14 5.34 -19.82 -27.44
CA LYS A 14 4.01 -19.91 -26.84
C LYS A 14 4.03 -20.70 -25.53
N ALA A 15 4.69 -21.86 -25.50
CA ALA A 15 4.82 -22.66 -24.29
C ALA A 15 5.52 -21.91 -23.14
N ASN A 16 6.55 -21.11 -23.47
CA ASN A 16 7.24 -20.25 -22.49
C ASN A 16 6.34 -19.12 -21.96
N LEU A 17 5.54 -18.49 -22.82
CA LEU A 17 4.57 -17.47 -22.40
C LEU A 17 3.50 -18.08 -21.47
N GLU A 18 2.94 -19.23 -21.84
CA GLU A 18 1.94 -19.96 -21.03
C GLU A 18 2.51 -20.45 -19.68
N ALA A 19 3.81 -20.76 -19.61
CA ALA A 19 4.49 -21.06 -18.35
C ALA A 19 4.58 -19.80 -17.46
N ARG A 20 5.04 -18.68 -18.03
CA ARG A 20 5.19 -17.41 -17.31
C ARG A 20 3.86 -16.81 -16.83
N GLU A 21 2.78 -16.97 -17.60
CA GLU A 21 1.43 -16.59 -17.18
C GLU A 21 0.92 -17.44 -16.02
N ARG A 22 1.23 -18.75 -16.00
CA ARG A 22 0.90 -19.63 -14.88
C ARG A 22 1.68 -19.25 -13.62
N GLU A 23 2.97 -18.95 -13.75
CA GLU A 23 3.80 -18.47 -12.63
C GLU A 23 3.26 -17.16 -12.06
N LEU A 24 2.87 -16.20 -12.91
CA LEU A 24 2.26 -14.95 -12.47
C LEU A 24 0.93 -15.20 -11.75
N ARG A 25 0.11 -16.14 -12.25
CA ARG A 25 -1.15 -16.53 -11.61
C ARG A 25 -0.95 -17.24 -10.28
N GLU A 26 0.09 -18.07 -10.15
CA GLU A 26 0.45 -18.71 -8.88
C GLU A 26 1.03 -17.70 -7.88
N MET A 27 1.88 -16.77 -8.33
CA MET A 27 2.39 -15.66 -7.53
C MET A 27 1.25 -14.80 -6.96
N ALA A 28 0.23 -14.51 -7.78
CA ALA A 28 -0.98 -13.82 -7.32
C ALA A 28 -1.78 -14.64 -6.29
N ARG A 29 -1.83 -15.97 -6.41
CA ARG A 29 -2.50 -16.86 -5.43
C ARG A 29 -1.70 -17.01 -4.13
N ARG A 30 -0.38 -16.99 -4.20
CA ARG A 30 0.55 -17.11 -3.04
C ARG A 30 0.82 -15.79 -2.33
N GLY A 31 0.25 -14.68 -2.79
CA GLY A 31 0.34 -13.34 -2.20
C GLY A 31 -0.32 -13.17 -0.82
N SER A 32 -0.17 -14.16 0.06
CA SER A 32 -0.50 -14.10 1.48
C SER A 32 0.77 -14.29 2.31
N GLY A 33 1.74 -13.38 2.11
CA GLY A 33 3.01 -13.34 2.83
C GLY A 33 3.67 -11.96 2.70
N SER A 34 3.40 -11.10 3.68
CA SER A 34 4.09 -9.84 4.05
C SER A 34 4.88 -9.06 2.99
N GLY A 35 4.34 -7.91 2.58
CA GLY A 35 5.14 -6.73 2.20
C GLY A 35 5.01 -6.27 0.74
N GLY A 36 3.96 -5.51 0.43
CA GLY A 36 3.81 -4.84 -0.87
C GLY A 36 2.39 -4.30 -1.07
N GLY A 37 2.10 -3.16 -0.43
CA GLY A 37 0.79 -2.52 -0.49
C GLY A 37 0.40 -2.06 -1.90
N ALA A 38 -0.69 -2.61 -2.41
CA ALA A 38 -1.67 -1.88 -3.20
C ALA A 38 -2.95 -1.82 -2.36
N PRO A 39 -3.61 -0.66 -2.23
CA PRO A 39 -4.69 -0.48 -1.27
C PRO A 39 -5.90 -1.30 -1.73
N ALA A 40 -6.19 -2.37 -1.01
CA ALA A 40 -7.54 -2.90 -0.98
C ALA A 40 -8.41 -1.80 -0.37
N SER A 41 -9.31 -1.25 -1.17
CA SER A 41 -10.38 -0.37 -0.74
C SER A 41 -11.31 -1.15 0.17
N SER A 42 -10.90 -1.27 1.43
CA SER A 42 -11.77 -1.59 2.55
C SER A 42 -12.02 -0.27 3.25
N ASP A 43 -13.28 0.15 3.28
CA ASP A 43 -13.79 1.39 3.89
C ASP A 43 -13.48 1.54 5.40
N ASP A 44 -12.70 0.63 5.98
CA ASP A 44 -12.10 0.72 7.32
C ASP A 44 -10.84 1.62 7.36
N ASP A 45 -10.29 1.98 6.19
CA ASP A 45 -9.07 2.78 6.09
C ASP A 45 -9.28 4.31 6.18
N SER A 46 -10.50 4.76 6.51
CA SER A 46 -10.81 6.21 6.64
C SER A 46 -10.96 6.71 8.07
N THR A 47 -10.96 5.85 9.09
CA THR A 47 -11.20 6.23 10.50
C THR A 47 -9.91 6.33 11.30
N CYS A 48 -9.80 7.32 12.19
CA CYS A 48 -8.62 7.54 13.02
C CYS A 48 -8.29 6.30 13.86
N CYS A 49 -7.05 5.81 13.75
CA CYS A 49 -6.61 4.61 14.48
C CYS A 49 -6.46 4.80 16.01
N VAL A 50 -6.70 6.00 16.53
CA VAL A 50 -6.59 6.32 17.97
C VAL A 50 -7.96 6.40 18.62
N CYS A 51 -8.88 7.23 18.09
CA CYS A 51 -10.22 7.34 18.66
C CYS A 51 -11.23 6.38 18.05
N LEU A 52 -10.94 5.78 16.89
CA LEU A 52 -11.84 4.88 16.16
C LEU A 52 -13.21 5.50 15.84
N ASP A 53 -13.27 6.83 15.74
CA ASP A 53 -14.50 7.60 15.58
C ASP A 53 -14.41 8.61 14.44
N ALA A 54 -13.52 9.60 14.57
CA ALA A 54 -13.38 10.68 13.59
C ALA A 54 -12.62 10.24 12.31
N PRO A 55 -12.92 10.85 11.15
CA PRO A 55 -12.21 10.56 9.91
C PRO A 55 -10.74 10.99 9.99
N ARG A 56 -9.89 10.25 9.28
CA ARG A 56 -8.47 10.57 9.12
C ARG A 56 -8.33 11.86 8.32
N ASN A 57 -7.71 12.86 8.92
CA ASN A 57 -7.46 14.16 8.28
C ASN A 57 -6.20 14.85 8.80
N ALA A 58 -5.26 14.07 9.39
CA ALA A 58 -4.00 14.56 9.92
C ALA A 58 -2.80 13.89 9.23
N LEU A 59 -2.14 14.63 8.34
CA LEU A 59 -0.95 14.18 7.63
C LEU A 59 0.30 14.38 8.51
N LEU A 60 1.04 13.29 8.74
CA LEU A 60 2.25 13.30 9.57
C LEU A 60 3.50 13.62 8.74
N VAL A 61 4.23 14.66 9.09
CA VAL A 61 5.45 15.10 8.37
C VAL A 61 6.69 14.64 9.15
N PRO A 62 7.71 14.05 8.49
CA PRO A 62 7.93 13.98 7.04
C PRO A 62 7.42 12.71 6.35
N CYS A 63 6.90 11.71 7.07
CA CYS A 63 6.62 10.40 6.46
C CYS A 63 5.40 10.36 5.54
N GLY A 64 4.49 11.32 5.64
CA GLY A 64 3.32 11.46 4.76
C GLY A 64 2.17 10.49 5.04
N HIS A 65 2.20 9.71 6.13
CA HIS A 65 1.10 8.80 6.45
C HIS A 65 -0.09 9.55 7.08
N LEU A 66 -1.30 9.22 6.61
CA LEU A 66 -2.58 9.77 7.05
C LEU A 66 -3.32 8.71 7.89
N ALA A 67 -3.00 8.62 9.17
CA ALA A 67 -3.55 7.56 10.07
C ALA A 67 -4.47 8.09 11.17
N LEU A 68 -4.52 9.41 11.36
CA LEU A 68 -5.12 10.06 12.53
C LEU A 68 -6.13 11.13 12.10
N CYS A 69 -7.10 11.42 12.98
CA CYS A 69 -7.82 12.69 12.92
C CYS A 69 -6.95 13.80 13.55
N TYR A 70 -7.23 15.05 13.17
CA TYR A 70 -6.46 16.20 13.62
C TYR A 70 -6.53 16.40 15.13
N GLY A 71 -7.69 16.14 15.73
CA GLY A 71 -7.86 16.21 17.19
C GLY A 71 -6.90 15.30 17.94
N CYS A 72 -6.86 14.01 17.58
CA CYS A 72 -5.94 13.05 18.19
C CYS A 72 -4.46 13.34 17.89
N ALA A 73 -4.15 13.87 16.71
CA ALA A 73 -2.77 14.21 16.36
C ALA A 73 -2.23 15.37 17.22
N VAL A 74 -3.07 16.37 17.53
CA VAL A 74 -2.69 17.49 18.39
C VAL A 74 -2.69 17.08 19.87
N SER A 75 -3.75 16.44 20.36
CA SER A 75 -3.85 16.07 21.78
C SER A 75 -2.89 14.95 22.17
N GLY A 76 -2.55 14.06 21.24
CA GLY A 76 -1.65 12.92 21.45
C GLY A 76 -0.16 13.25 21.35
N GLY A 77 0.24 14.51 21.16
CA GLY A 77 1.66 14.89 21.11
C GLY A 77 2.40 14.49 19.82
N PHE A 78 1.67 14.20 18.72
CA PHE A 78 2.30 13.96 17.42
C PHE A 78 2.83 15.26 16.81
N ALA A 79 2.14 16.38 17.03
CA ALA A 79 2.57 17.70 16.56
C ALA A 79 3.81 18.25 17.30
N SER A 80 4.04 17.80 18.54
CA SER A 80 5.21 18.13 19.37
C SER A 80 6.37 17.14 19.21
N GLY A 81 6.21 16.11 18.36
CA GLY A 81 7.21 15.07 18.14
C GLY A 81 7.42 14.09 19.30
N GLN A 82 6.50 14.06 20.27
CA GLN A 82 6.54 13.13 21.40
C GLN A 82 6.10 11.72 20.99
N MET A 83 5.24 11.61 19.97
CA MET A 83 4.74 10.34 19.45
C MET A 83 5.25 10.06 18.02
N PRO A 84 5.74 8.83 17.75
CA PRO A 84 6.13 8.41 16.41
C PRO A 84 4.90 8.12 15.54
N CYS A 85 5.08 8.13 14.22
CA CYS A 85 4.05 7.75 13.28
C CYS A 85 3.53 6.32 13.56
N PRO A 86 2.21 6.10 13.71
CA PRO A 86 1.66 4.76 13.99
C PRO A 86 1.93 3.73 12.87
N VAL A 87 2.15 4.20 11.64
CA VAL A 87 2.34 3.36 10.46
C VAL A 87 3.80 2.94 10.30
N CYS A 88 4.71 3.92 10.24
CA CYS A 88 6.12 3.68 9.90
C CYS A 88 7.10 3.96 11.03
N ARG A 89 6.61 4.39 12.20
CA ARG A 89 7.39 4.71 13.41
C ARG A 89 8.41 5.84 13.28
N SER A 90 8.45 6.55 12.14
CA SER A 90 9.26 7.74 11.97
C SER A 90 8.80 8.86 12.92
N SER A 91 9.74 9.69 13.39
CA SER A 91 9.42 10.86 14.23
C SER A 91 8.53 11.85 13.48
N CYS A 92 7.50 12.36 14.16
CA CYS A 92 6.61 13.37 13.60
C CYS A 92 7.13 14.77 13.92
N ALA A 93 7.56 15.52 12.93
CA ALA A 93 8.02 16.89 13.11
C ALA A 93 6.87 17.90 13.09
N LYS A 94 5.84 17.63 12.29
CA LYS A 94 4.66 18.48 12.11
C LYS A 94 3.44 17.65 11.76
N VAL A 95 2.26 18.22 12.01
CA VAL A 95 0.96 17.67 11.59
C VAL A 95 0.26 18.71 10.72
N VAL A 96 -0.22 18.29 9.55
CA VAL A 96 -1.00 19.13 8.63
C VAL A 96 -2.43 18.60 8.55
N GLN A 97 -3.42 19.48 8.73
CA GLN A 97 -4.81 19.11 8.53
C GLN A 97 -5.16 19.08 7.04
N VAL A 98 -5.75 17.99 6.59
CA VAL A 98 -6.21 17.79 5.20
C VAL A 98 -7.71 18.00 5.14
N PHE A 99 -8.18 18.74 4.14
CA PHE A 99 -9.60 18.95 3.86
C PHE A 99 -9.90 18.34 2.50
N ASN A 100 -10.84 17.39 2.44
CA ASN A 100 -11.35 16.87 1.17
C ASN A 100 -12.43 17.85 0.66
N VAL A 101 -12.30 18.24 -0.61
CA VAL A 101 -13.26 19.05 -1.36
C VAL A 101 -14.19 18.19 -2.19
#